data_AF-A0A1F3S6N0-F1
#
_entry.id   AF-A0A1F3S6N0-F1
#
_cell.length_a   1.000
_cell.length_b   1.000
_cell.length_c   1.000
_cell.angle_alpha   90.00
_cell.angle_beta   90.00
_cell.angle_gamma   90.00
#
_symmetry.space_group_name_H-M   'P 1'
#
loop_
_entity.id
_entity.type
_entity.pdbx_description
1 polymer ?
#
loop_
_entity_poly.entity_id
_entity_poly.type
_entity_poly.pdbx_seq_one_letter_code
_entity_poly.pdbx_strand_id
1 'polypeptide(L)'
;MSQEDFPDVDHSLELDIEQLKNVLTWSMRSTLQERMDNPWIVPIRKKMLPVSAMKVLWALEKSGAKRIFVSPYSLKEGVLVEA
;
A
#
# COMPACT_ATOMS: atom_id res chain seq x y z
N MET A 1 -10.68 -0.77 -17.87
CA MET A 1 -9.27 -0.62 -17.47
C MET A 1 -8.75 -2.01 -17.20
N SER A 2 -7.74 -2.45 -17.93
CA SER A 2 -7.03 -3.71 -17.67
C SER A 2 -6.47 -3.69 -16.25
N GLN A 3 -6.57 -4.82 -15.55
CA GLN A 3 -5.79 -4.99 -14.32
C GLN A 3 -4.35 -5.23 -14.74
N GLU A 4 -3.47 -4.28 -14.45
CA GLU A 4 -2.04 -4.40 -14.72
C GLU A 4 -1.35 -4.82 -13.42
N ASP A 5 -0.47 -5.81 -13.52
CA ASP A 5 0.32 -6.24 -12.38
C ASP A 5 1.20 -5.09 -11.88
N PHE A 6 1.60 -5.17 -10.60
CA PHE A 6 2.61 -4.26 -10.10
C PHE A 6 3.87 -4.40 -10.97
N PRO A 7 4.52 -3.30 -11.39
CA PRO A 7 5.67 -3.36 -12.29
C PRO A 7 6.74 -4.30 -11.74
N ASP A 8 7.22 -5.23 -12.58
CA ASP A 8 8.35 -6.09 -12.24
C ASP A 8 9.65 -5.30 -12.40
N VAL A 9 9.91 -4.45 -11.41
CA VAL A 9 11.07 -3.56 -11.35
C VAL A 9 11.95 -3.89 -10.15
N ASP A 10 13.26 -3.76 -10.34
CA ASP A 10 14.30 -3.97 -9.33
C ASP A 10 14.63 -2.71 -8.51
N HIS A 11 13.88 -1.63 -8.71
CA HIS A 11 14.07 -0.35 -8.05
C HIS A 11 12.80 0.13 -7.37
N SER A 12 12.96 1.06 -6.43
CA SER A 12 11.82 1.64 -5.73
C SER A 12 11.03 2.60 -6.62
N LEU A 13 9.70 2.54 -6.52
CA LEU A 13 8.80 3.44 -7.24
C LEU A 13 8.33 4.57 -6.33
N GLU A 14 8.47 5.81 -6.79
CA GLU A 14 7.92 6.98 -6.08
C GLU A 14 6.40 7.03 -6.24
N LEU A 15 5.70 7.27 -5.12
CA LEU A 15 4.26 7.48 -5.11
C LEU A 15 3.94 8.97 -4.99
N ASP A 16 2.89 9.39 -5.69
CA ASP A 16 2.27 10.68 -5.42
C ASP A 16 1.61 10.65 -4.02
N ILE A 17 2.07 11.55 -3.16
CA ILE A 17 1.69 11.58 -1.74
C ILE A 17 0.21 11.96 -1.56
N GLU A 18 -0.35 12.81 -2.41
CA GLU A 18 -1.74 13.25 -2.31
C GLU A 18 -2.69 12.16 -2.82
N GLN A 19 -2.33 11.49 -3.92
CA GLN A 19 -3.04 10.30 -4.37
C GLN A 19 -3.01 9.20 -3.31
N LEU A 20 -1.87 8.96 -2.66
CA LEU A 20 -1.79 8.00 -1.57
C LEU A 20 -2.73 8.36 -0.42
N LYS A 21 -2.74 9.62 0.04
CA LYS A 21 -3.65 10.09 1.09
C LYS A 21 -5.13 9.89 0.72
N ASN A 22 -5.48 10.10 -0.55
CA ASN A 22 -6.84 9.86 -1.04
C ASN A 22 -7.21 8.37 -0.96
N VAL A 23 -6.31 7.47 -1.38
CA VAL A 23 -6.52 6.02 -1.29
C VAL A 23 -6.59 5.54 0.16
N LEU A 24 -5.73 6.05 1.05
CA LEU A 24 -5.77 5.76 2.49
C LEU A 24 -7.09 6.22 3.11
N THR A 25 -7.55 7.43 2.77
CA THR A 25 -8.83 7.98 3.25
C THR A 25 -10.01 7.13 2.78
N TRP A 26 -10.05 6.75 1.51
CA TRP A 26 -11.06 5.82 0.99
C TRP A 26 -11.00 4.48 1.74
N SER A 27 -9.80 3.92 1.90
CA SER A 27 -9.58 2.63 2.55
C SER A 27 -10.07 2.58 4.00
N MET A 28 -9.96 3.69 4.73
CA MET A 28 -10.47 3.81 6.10
C MET A 28 -12.00 3.93 6.15
N ARG A 29 -12.61 4.62 5.18
CA ARG A 29 -14.05 4.92 5.16
C ARG A 29 -14.88 3.85 4.46
N SER A 30 -14.26 3.01 3.64
CA SER A 30 -14.98 2.03 2.85
C SER A 30 -15.66 0.98 3.76
N THR A 31 -16.77 0.45 3.27
CA THR A 31 -17.44 -0.73 3.81
C THR A 31 -16.65 -1.99 3.46
N LEU A 32 -16.98 -3.10 4.12
CA LEU A 32 -16.43 -4.40 3.74
C LEU A 32 -16.83 -4.76 2.31
N GLN A 33 -18.09 -4.51 1.93
CA GLN A 33 -18.62 -4.86 0.61
C GLN A 33 -17.86 -4.13 -0.52
N GLU A 34 -17.65 -2.82 -0.40
CA GLU A 34 -16.84 -2.06 -1.37
C GLU A 34 -15.43 -2.60 -1.53
N ARG A 35 -14.82 -3.11 -0.44
CA ARG A 35 -13.52 -3.78 -0.53
C ARG A 35 -13.63 -5.15 -1.16
N MET A 36 -14.68 -5.92 -0.89
CA MET A 36 -14.97 -7.21 -1.52
C MET A 36 -15.13 -7.08 -3.04
N ASP A 37 -15.72 -5.99 -3.49
CA ASP A 37 -15.96 -5.73 -4.91
C ASP A 37 -14.76 -5.08 -5.61
N ASN A 38 -13.81 -4.52 -4.85
CA ASN A 38 -12.60 -3.95 -5.43
C ASN A 38 -11.63 -5.07 -5.88
N PRO A 39 -11.30 -5.16 -7.18
CA PRO A 39 -10.49 -6.24 -7.72
C PRO A 39 -9.01 -6.14 -7.36
N TRP A 40 -8.53 -4.95 -7.00
CA TRP A 40 -7.12 -4.69 -6.70
C TRP A 40 -6.70 -5.13 -5.29
N ILE A 41 -7.67 -5.51 -4.44
CA ILE A 41 -7.40 -5.94 -3.07
C ILE A 41 -7.49 -7.46 -3.01
N VAL A 42 -6.38 -8.13 -2.68
CA VAL A 42 -6.40 -9.58 -2.46
C VAL A 42 -7.31 -9.95 -1.26
N PRO A 43 -8.06 -11.06 -1.32
CA PRO A 43 -9.08 -11.40 -0.31
C PRO A 43 -8.59 -11.34 1.14
N ILE A 44 -7.37 -11.84 1.39
CA ILE A 44 -6.77 -11.87 2.73
C ILE A 44 -6.57 -10.47 3.34
N ARG A 45 -6.42 -9.42 2.51
CA ARG A 45 -6.18 -8.04 2.98
C ARG A 45 -7.48 -7.25 3.19
N LYS A 46 -8.63 -7.72 2.68
CA LYS A 46 -9.89 -6.94 2.67
C LYS A 46 -10.40 -6.59 4.05
N LYS A 47 -10.22 -7.44 5.06
CA LYS A 47 -10.64 -7.13 6.44
C LYS A 47 -9.70 -6.14 7.14
N MET A 48 -8.39 -6.28 6.91
CA MET A 48 -7.36 -5.52 7.61
C MET A 48 -7.02 -4.17 6.96
N LEU A 49 -7.52 -3.90 5.75
CA LEU A 49 -7.17 -2.70 5.00
C LEU A 49 -7.46 -1.38 5.77
N PRO A 50 -8.62 -1.18 6.41
CA PRO A 50 -8.89 0.08 7.13
C PRO A 50 -7.91 0.36 8.27
N VAL A 51 -7.57 -0.68 9.04
CA VAL A 51 -6.62 -0.59 10.16
C VAL A 51 -5.21 -0.29 9.65
N SER A 52 -4.82 -0.91 8.53
CA SER A 52 -3.51 -0.67 7.91
C SER A 52 -3.42 0.75 7.34
N ALA A 53 -4.49 1.23 6.70
CA ALA A 53 -4.55 2.58 6.14
C ALA A 53 -4.38 3.66 7.23
N MET A 54 -5.04 3.49 8.38
CA MET A 54 -4.87 4.38 9.53
C MET A 54 -3.41 4.42 10.02
N LYS A 55 -2.75 3.26 10.12
CA LYS A 55 -1.34 3.18 10.56
C LYS A 55 -0.39 3.88 9.60
N VAL A 56 -0.59 3.68 8.28
CA VAL A 56 0.24 4.34 7.26
C VAL A 56 0.05 5.85 7.30
N LEU A 57 -1.20 6.33 7.39
CA LEU A 57 -1.47 7.77 7.47
C LEU A 57 -0.83 8.39 8.72
N TRP A 58 -0.97 7.74 9.88
CA TRP A 58 -0.33 8.20 11.12
C TRP A 58 1.20 8.25 10.99
N ALA A 59 1.83 7.21 10.42
CA ALA A 59 3.28 7.20 10.23
C ALA A 59 3.75 8.29 9.25
N LEU A 60 2.97 8.55 8.20
CA LEU A 60 3.24 9.62 7.25
C LEU A 60 3.20 10.99 7.93
N GLU A 61 2.15 11.26 8.72
CA GLU A 61 2.00 12.51 9.46
C GLU A 61 3.11 12.70 10.52
N LYS A 62 3.48 11.63 11.23
CA LYS A 62 4.52 11.71 12.27
C LYS A 62 5.94 11.85 11.73
N SER A 63 6.22 11.27 10.56
CA SER A 63 7.54 11.39 9.94
C SER A 63 7.78 12.76 9.29
N GLY A 64 6.72 13.49 8.89
CA GLY A 64 6.86 14.71 8.10
C GLY A 64 7.44 14.46 6.71
N ALA A 65 7.35 13.22 6.21
CA ALA A 65 7.91 12.84 4.92
C ALA A 65 7.20 13.57 3.77
N LYS A 66 8.00 14.08 2.83
CA LYS A 66 7.51 14.79 1.62
C LYS A 66 7.44 13.90 0.39
N ARG A 67 8.10 12.74 0.44
CA ARG A 67 8.24 11.78 -0.66
C ARG A 67 8.12 10.38 -0.09
N ILE A 68 7.50 9.48 -0.84
CA ILE A 68 7.26 8.10 -0.45
C ILE A 68 7.68 7.20 -1.59
N PHE A 69 8.35 6.11 -1.25
CA PHE A 69 8.80 5.11 -2.21
C PHE A 69 8.29 3.73 -1.80
N VAL A 70 7.85 2.95 -2.77
CA VAL A 70 7.54 1.53 -2.59
C VAL A 70 8.75 0.73 -3.06
N SER A 71 9.41 0.05 -2.12
CA SER A 71 10.48 -0.90 -2.42
C SER A 71 9.89 -2.24 -2.86
N PRO A 72 10.39 -2.86 -3.94
CA PRO A 72 10.02 -4.23 -4.31
C PRO A 72 10.58 -5.27 -3.32
N TYR A 73 11.59 -4.89 -2.52
CA TYR A 73 12.28 -5.75 -1.56
C TYR A 73 11.73 -5.58 -0.14
N SER A 74 11.67 -6.71 0.57
CA SER A 74 11.08 -6.85 1.91
C SER A 74 11.85 -7.89 2.74
N LEU A 75 11.20 -8.51 3.73
CA LEU A 75 11.83 -9.47 4.63
C LEU A 75 12.44 -10.68 3.91
N LYS A 76 11.78 -11.23 2.89
CA LYS A 76 12.25 -12.43 2.19
C LYS A 76 13.59 -12.19 1.49
N GLU A 77 13.78 -11.02 0.90
CA GLU A 77 15.05 -10.64 0.28
C GLU A 77 16.14 -10.37 1.30
N GLY A 78 15.81 -9.75 2.44
CA GLY A 78 16.77 -9.56 3.53
C GLY A 78 17.37 -10.87 4.02
N VAL A 79 16.53 -11.90 4.21
CA VAL A 79 16.99 -13.23 4.62
C VAL A 79 17.87 -13.89 3.56
N LEU A 80 17.56 -13.72 2.27
CA LEU A 80 18.36 -14.28 1.17
C LEU A 80 19.76 -13.66 1.05
N VAL A 81 19.94 -12.41 1.51
CA VAL A 81 21.23 -11.71 1.49
C VAL A 81 22.08 -12.05 2.71
N GLU A 82 21.46 -12.43 3.83
CA GLU A 82 22.16 -12.86 5.05
C GLU A 82 22.60 -14.34 5.05
N ALA A 83 22.06 -15.16 4.14
CA ALA A 83 22.36 -16.59 3.99
C ALA A 83 23.56 -16.84 3.07
#